data_AF-A0A182SJ72-F1
#
_entry.id   AF-A0A182SJ72-F1
#
_cell.length_a   1.000
_cell.length_b   1.000
_cell.length_c   1.000
_cell.angle_alpha   90.00
_cell.angle_beta   90.00
_cell.angle_gamma   90.00
#
_symmetry.space_group_name_H-M   'P 1'
#
loop_
_entity.id
_entity.type
_entity.pdbx_description
1 polymer ?
#
loop_
_entity_poly.entity_id
_entity_poly.type
_entity_poly.pdbx_seq_one_letter_code
_entity_poly.pdbx_strand_id
1 'polypeptide(L)'
;MNCTMPPCDPKQMPNTQYSSYLNDVHPNQSMKNGNYKTNTESSPVVRGQWRTYSYSNCSAECKGGFKKRVVRCMSESGQVLEERYCPHPKPPTQINCANFRCPTWTFGQWSKVSAYLDRVR
;
A
#
# COMPACT_ATOMS: atom_id res chain seq x y z
N MET A 1 -2.76 -21.95 -26.86
CA MET A 1 -3.19 -21.58 -25.50
C MET A 1 -3.65 -20.13 -25.57
N ASN A 2 -4.95 -19.90 -25.78
CA ASN A 2 -5.50 -18.56 -25.98
C ASN A 2 -5.83 -17.94 -24.62
N CYS A 3 -5.17 -16.83 -24.29
CA CYS A 3 -5.49 -16.05 -23.10
C CYS A 3 -6.38 -14.89 -23.52
N THR A 4 -7.70 -15.06 -23.37
CA THR A 4 -8.67 -13.98 -23.52
C THR A 4 -8.93 -13.41 -22.14
N MET A 5 -8.61 -12.13 -21.92
CA MET A 5 -9.00 -11.43 -20.69
C MET A 5 -10.53 -11.34 -20.62
N PRO A 6 -11.17 -11.73 -19.50
CA PRO A 6 -12.60 -11.49 -19.32
C PRO A 6 -12.88 -9.97 -19.18
N PRO A 7 -14.08 -9.51 -19.59
CA PRO A 7 -14.46 -8.11 -19.47
C PRO A 7 -14.53 -7.68 -17.99
N CYS A 8 -14.18 -6.42 -17.72
CA CYS A 8 -14.30 -5.83 -16.39
C CYS A 8 -15.79 -5.70 -16.01
N ASP A 9 -16.22 -6.41 -14.97
CA ASP A 9 -17.56 -6.24 -14.39
C ASP A 9 -17.56 -5.02 -13.44
N PRO A 10 -18.40 -3.99 -13.67
CA PRO A 10 -18.46 -2.81 -12.82
C PRO A 10 -19.01 -3.06 -11.39
N LYS A 11 -19.44 -4.29 -11.09
CA LYS A 11 -20.11 -4.61 -9.82
C LYS A 11 -19.20 -5.35 -8.83
N GLN A 12 -18.19 -4.66 -8.32
CA GLN A 12 -17.67 -4.83 -6.96
C GLN A 12 -16.59 -3.78 -6.67
N MET A 13 -17.02 -2.52 -6.52
CA MET A 13 -16.30 -1.61 -5.64
C MET A 13 -16.71 -1.95 -4.20
N PRO A 14 -15.77 -2.32 -3.30
CA PRO A 14 -16.08 -2.24 -1.88
C PRO A 14 -16.40 -0.77 -1.59
N ASN A 15 -17.63 -0.55 -1.13
CA ASN A 15 -18.17 0.74 -0.75
C ASN A 15 -17.13 1.57 0.01
N THR A 16 -16.74 2.70 -0.57
CA THR A 16 -16.04 3.79 0.10
C THR A 16 -16.87 4.30 1.26
N GLN A 17 -16.68 3.76 2.48
CA GLN A 17 -17.05 4.47 3.70
C GLN A 17 -15.97 5.55 3.96
N TYR A 18 -15.91 6.54 3.08
CA TYR A 18 -15.15 7.75 3.27
C TYR A 18 -16.11 8.94 3.19
N SER A 19 -16.93 9.09 4.23
CA SER A 19 -17.50 10.39 4.62
C SER A 19 -18.15 10.28 6.00
N SER A 20 -17.45 10.75 7.03
CA SER A 20 -18.10 11.24 8.26
C SER A 20 -17.23 12.25 9.02
N TYR A 21 -16.31 12.95 8.34
CA TYR A 21 -15.48 13.96 9.01
C TYR A 21 -15.41 15.23 8.16
N LEU A 22 -16.55 15.86 7.95
CA LEU A 22 -16.59 17.29 7.73
C LEU A 22 -17.78 17.87 8.48
N ASN A 23 -17.41 18.72 9.46
CA ASN A 23 -18.17 19.75 10.15
C ASN A 23 -19.05 19.29 11.32
N ASP A 24 -18.51 19.46 12.52
CA ASP A 24 -19.20 20.17 13.60
C ASP A 24 -18.17 20.96 14.41
N VAL A 25 -18.10 22.27 14.13
CA VAL A 25 -17.42 23.26 14.97
C VAL A 25 -18.49 23.92 15.83
N HIS A 26 -18.33 23.82 17.17
CA HIS A 26 -18.67 24.78 18.26
C HIS A 26 -19.16 24.06 19.54
N PRO A 27 -19.08 24.67 20.75
CA PRO A 27 -18.14 25.65 21.30
C PRO A 27 -17.52 25.19 22.65
N ASN A 28 -16.62 26.02 23.19
CA ASN A 28 -16.02 25.97 24.53
C ASN A 28 -16.92 25.33 25.63
N GLN A 29 -16.44 24.28 26.28
CA GLN A 29 -16.86 23.93 27.64
C GLN A 29 -15.64 23.93 28.57
N SER A 30 -15.56 25.00 29.34
CA SER A 30 -14.71 25.17 30.50
C SER A 30 -15.04 24.10 31.54
N MET A 31 -14.25 23.03 31.61
CA MET A 31 -14.17 22.23 32.84
C MET A 31 -12.97 22.72 33.66
N LYS A 32 -13.27 23.64 34.59
CA LYS A 32 -12.40 23.93 35.73
C LYS A 32 -12.48 22.75 36.70
N ASN A 33 -11.35 22.11 36.97
CA ASN A 33 -10.85 21.69 38.27
C ASN A 33 -10.15 20.33 38.20
N GLY A 34 -9.06 20.25 38.96
CA GLY A 34 -8.60 18.99 39.54
C GLY A 34 -7.25 18.52 39.00
N ASN A 35 -6.19 19.17 39.47
CA ASN A 35 -4.92 18.56 39.86
C ASN A 35 -4.65 17.15 39.30
N TYR A 36 -4.33 17.04 38.01
CA TYR A 36 -3.61 15.88 37.49
C TYR A 36 -2.19 15.98 38.03
N LYS A 37 -2.02 15.42 39.22
CA LYS A 37 -0.72 15.00 39.72
C LYS A 37 -0.18 14.01 38.68
N THR A 38 0.63 14.47 37.75
CA THR A 38 1.47 13.58 36.97
C THR A 38 2.45 13.00 37.97
N ASN A 39 2.10 11.85 38.54
CA ASN A 39 3.07 11.03 39.22
C ASN A 39 4.15 10.73 38.17
N THR A 40 5.22 11.51 38.22
CA THR A 40 6.49 11.25 37.54
C THR A 40 7.13 10.06 38.23
N GLU A 41 6.40 8.96 38.29
CA GLU A 41 6.84 7.69 38.79
C GLU A 41 7.51 7.02 37.60
N SER A 42 8.79 6.77 37.76
CA SER A 42 9.72 6.23 36.78
C SER A 42 9.20 4.93 36.17
N SER A 43 8.29 5.04 35.19
CA SER A 43 8.01 3.96 34.27
C SER A 43 9.33 3.58 33.63
N PRO A 44 9.72 2.29 33.60
CA PRO A 44 10.91 1.88 32.90
C PRO A 44 10.86 2.49 31.52
N VAL A 45 11.92 3.22 31.13
CA VAL A 45 11.98 3.88 29.83
C VAL A 45 12.06 2.77 28.78
N VAL A 46 10.90 2.30 28.33
CA VAL A 46 10.82 1.27 27.30
C VAL A 46 11.38 1.89 26.03
N ARG A 47 12.60 1.49 25.66
CA ARG A 47 13.24 1.94 24.43
C ARG A 47 13.00 0.93 23.33
N GLY A 48 12.36 1.37 22.26
CA GLY A 48 12.11 0.56 21.07
C GLY A 48 13.06 0.90 19.93
N GLN A 49 13.19 -0.03 18.99
CA GLN A 49 13.87 0.15 17.73
C GLN A 49 12.92 -0.13 16.56
N TRP A 50 13.05 0.63 15.48
CA TRP A 50 12.30 0.37 14.25
C TRP A 50 12.80 -0.90 13.60
N ARG A 51 11.89 -1.86 13.37
CA ARG A 51 12.13 -3.03 12.55
C ARG A 51 11.34 -2.92 11.26
N THR A 52 12.04 -3.08 10.15
CA THR A 52 11.47 -3.05 8.80
C THR A 52 11.39 -4.45 8.23
N TYR A 53 10.28 -4.77 7.59
CA TYR A 53 10.12 -6.00 6.83
C TYR A 53 10.40 -5.78 5.34
N SER A 54 10.43 -6.86 4.58
CA SER A 54 10.57 -6.81 3.12
C SER A 54 9.46 -5.98 2.48
N TYR A 55 9.80 -5.34 1.36
CA TYR A 55 8.79 -4.72 0.51
C TYR A 55 7.92 -5.78 -0.16
N SER A 56 6.67 -5.44 -0.39
CA SER A 56 5.77 -6.13 -1.31
C SER A 56 6.32 -6.10 -2.73
N ASN A 57 5.70 -6.89 -3.61
CA ASN A 57 5.84 -6.68 -5.04
C ASN A 57 5.36 -5.27 -5.42
N CYS A 58 5.88 -4.77 -6.54
CA CYS A 58 5.44 -3.50 -7.09
C CYS A 58 3.97 -3.59 -7.49
N SER A 59 3.19 -2.55 -7.24
CA SER A 59 1.78 -2.47 -7.63
C SER A 59 1.56 -2.48 -9.14
N ALA A 60 2.61 -2.19 -9.92
CA ALA A 60 2.61 -2.20 -11.36
C ALA A 60 3.93 -2.79 -11.85
N GLU A 61 3.88 -3.46 -13.00
CA GLU A 61 5.09 -3.99 -13.63
C GLU A 61 5.79 -2.94 -14.49
N CYS A 62 5.09 -1.90 -14.95
CA CYS A 62 5.62 -0.82 -15.79
C CYS A 62 4.79 0.45 -15.63
N LYS A 63 5.27 1.58 -16.19
CA LYS A 63 4.66 2.93 -16.14
C LYS A 63 4.53 3.54 -14.74
N GLY A 64 5.31 3.05 -13.78
CA GLY A 64 5.34 3.54 -12.42
C GLY A 64 4.34 2.82 -11.52
N GLY A 65 4.79 2.53 -10.31
CA GLY A 65 3.99 1.94 -9.25
C GLY A 65 4.64 2.20 -7.89
N PHE A 66 4.09 1.59 -6.86
CA PHE A 66 4.62 1.67 -5.50
C PHE A 66 4.74 0.27 -4.90
N LYS A 67 5.72 0.10 -4.02
CA LYS A 67 5.82 -1.07 -3.15
C LYS A 67 5.80 -0.64 -1.70
N LYS A 68 5.13 -1.43 -0.86
CA LYS A 68 4.90 -1.14 0.56
C LYS A 68 5.67 -2.12 1.43
N ARG A 69 6.09 -1.70 2.61
CA ARG A 69 6.64 -2.60 3.64
C ARG A 69 6.03 -2.32 4.99
N VAL A 70 6.05 -3.32 5.85
CA VAL A 70 5.67 -3.17 7.26
C VAL A 70 6.85 -2.57 8.02
N VAL A 71 6.57 -1.64 8.93
CA VAL A 71 7.52 -1.04 9.86
C VAL A 71 6.88 -1.04 11.23
N ARG A 72 7.53 -1.67 12.22
CA ARG A 72 7.03 -1.78 13.60
C ARG A 72 8.08 -1.27 14.58
N CYS A 73 7.64 -0.59 15.62
CA CYS A 73 8.49 -0.32 16.77
C CYS A 73 8.54 -1.60 17.61
N MET A 74 9.74 -2.11 17.92
CA MET A 74 9.88 -3.34 18.69
C MET A 74 10.87 -3.17 19.85
N SER A 75 10.58 -3.83 20.97
CA SER A 75 11.51 -3.96 22.10
C SER A 75 12.68 -4.88 21.74
N GLU A 76 13.71 -4.89 22.59
CA GLU A 76 14.81 -5.86 22.50
C GLU A 76 14.33 -7.31 22.62
N SER A 77 13.28 -7.55 23.43
CA SER A 77 12.62 -8.85 23.58
C SER A 77 11.70 -9.22 22.39
N GLY A 78 11.57 -8.37 21.38
CA GLY A 78 10.77 -8.64 20.18
C GLY A 78 9.26 -8.37 20.34
N GLN A 79 8.84 -7.68 21.40
CA GLN A 79 7.45 -7.23 21.55
C GLN A 79 7.19 -6.01 20.66
N VAL A 80 6.00 -5.92 20.08
CA VAL A 80 5.57 -4.73 19.35
C VAL A 80 5.21 -3.64 20.35
N LEU A 81 5.79 -2.46 20.17
CA LEU A 81 5.60 -1.28 21.01
C LEU A 81 4.84 -0.19 20.24
N GLU A 82 4.29 0.78 20.96
CA GLU A 82 3.79 2.03 20.37
C GLU A 82 4.91 2.84 19.72
N GLU A 83 4.58 3.62 18.70
CA GLU A 83 5.56 4.40 17.92
C GLU A 83 6.33 5.41 18.77
N ARG A 84 5.72 5.95 19.83
CA ARG A 84 6.35 6.91 20.77
C ARG A 84 7.60 6.37 21.47
N TYR A 85 7.76 5.05 21.55
CA TYR A 85 8.91 4.42 22.18
C TYR A 85 10.11 4.28 21.23
N CYS A 86 9.94 4.55 19.94
CA CYS A 86 11.00 4.57 18.94
C CYS A 86 11.40 6.03 18.62
N PRO A 87 12.49 6.55 19.21
CA PRO A 87 12.83 7.98 19.13
C PRO A 87 13.35 8.41 17.75
N HIS A 88 13.79 7.47 16.92
CA HIS A 88 14.28 7.77 15.57
C HIS A 88 13.12 8.02 14.61
N PRO A 89 13.32 8.76 13.51
CA PRO A 89 12.31 8.91 12.47
C PRO A 89 11.84 7.55 11.94
N LYS A 90 10.52 7.39 11.77
CA LYS A 90 9.94 6.17 11.23
C LYS A 90 10.43 5.95 9.79
N PRO A 91 11.03 4.79 9.48
CA PRO A 91 11.45 4.48 8.12
C PRO A 91 10.27 4.55 7.11
N PRO A 92 10.52 4.92 5.84
CA PRO A 92 9.48 4.97 4.82
C PRO A 92 8.76 3.63 4.68
N THR A 93 7.43 3.65 4.67
CA THR A 93 6.60 2.45 4.48
C THR A 93 6.29 2.18 3.01
N GLN A 94 6.55 3.16 2.12
CA GLN A 94 6.24 3.08 0.70
C GLN A 94 7.36 3.73 -0.12
N ILE A 95 7.74 3.10 -1.24
CA ILE A 95 8.66 3.67 -2.24
C ILE A 95 8.15 3.41 -3.66
N ASN A 96 8.58 4.27 -4.60
CA ASN A 96 8.25 4.12 -6.02
C ASN A 96 9.04 2.96 -6.66
N CYS A 97 8.44 2.33 -7.67
CA CYS A 97 9.03 1.25 -8.45
C CYS A 97 8.48 1.24 -9.88
N ALA A 98 9.03 0.37 -10.75
CA ALA A 98 8.55 0.16 -12.13
C ALA A 98 8.51 1.40 -13.03
N ASN A 99 9.48 2.32 -12.90
CA ASN A 99 9.55 3.59 -13.65
C ASN A 99 9.96 3.44 -15.14
N PHE A 100 9.69 2.31 -15.77
CA PHE A 100 10.01 2.04 -17.17
C PHE A 100 8.75 1.91 -18.03
N ARG A 101 8.86 2.10 -19.35
CA ARG A 101 7.69 1.97 -20.24
C ARG A 101 7.29 0.50 -20.40
N CYS A 102 5.98 0.27 -20.52
CA CYS A 102 5.47 -1.06 -20.82
C CYS A 102 5.92 -1.51 -22.22
N PRO A 103 6.20 -2.81 -22.42
CA PRO A 103 6.41 -3.35 -23.75
C PRO A 103 5.15 -3.10 -24.61
N THR A 104 5.39 -2.81 -25.88
CA THR A 104 4.32 -2.62 -26.87
C THR A 104 4.31 -3.82 -27.81
N TRP A 105 3.12 -4.38 -28.03
CA TRP A 105 2.96 -5.40 -29.06
C TRP A 105 3.03 -4.78 -30.45
N THR A 106 3.77 -5.43 -31.33
CA THR A 106 3.88 -5.08 -32.75
C THR A 106 3.44 -6.27 -33.58
N PHE A 107 2.71 -6.01 -34.66
CA PHE A 107 2.33 -7.05 -35.62
C PHE A 107 3.50 -7.37 -36.55
N GLY A 108 3.69 -8.66 -36.85
CA GLY A 108 4.56 -9.12 -37.92
C GLY A 108 3.84 -9.10 -39.27
N GLN A 109 4.58 -9.34 -40.36
CA GLN A 109 3.97 -9.58 -41.67
C GLN A 109 3.19 -10.89 -41.66
N TRP A 110 1.99 -10.88 -42.25
CA TRP A 110 1.19 -12.08 -42.41
C TRP A 110 1.86 -13.05 -43.39
N SER A 111 1.84 -14.34 -43.08
CA SER A 111 2.27 -15.38 -44.03
C SER A 111 1.27 -15.47 -45.19
N LYS A 112 1.76 -15.86 -46.37
CA LYS A 112 0.88 -16.16 -47.50
C LYS A 112 -0.03 -17.33 -47.14
N VAL A 113 -1.31 -17.22 -47.48
CA VAL A 113 -2.26 -18.33 -47.33
C VAL A 113 -1.74 -19.51 -48.15
N SER A 114 -1.64 -20.68 -47.52
CA SER A 114 -1.40 -21.94 -48.21
C SER A 114 -2.68 -22.34 -48.93
N ALA A 115 -2.78 -22.00 -50.21
CA ALA A 115 -3.85 -22.50 -51.07
C ALA A 115 -3.67 -24.03 -51.24
N TYR A 116 -4.30 -24.81 -50.36
CA TYR A 116 -4.35 -26.25 -50.48
C TYR A 116 -5.51 -26.59 -51.44
N LEU A 117 -5.17 -26.66 -52.74
CA LEU A 117 -5.87 -27.34 -53.82
C LEU A 117 -7.34 -26.94 -54.12
N ASP A 118 -7.52 -25.92 -54.97
CA ASP A 118 -8.71 -25.79 -55.83
C ASP A 118 -8.56 -26.64 -57.12
N ARG A 119 -8.45 -27.96 -56.98
CA ARG A 119 -8.66 -28.87 -58.12
C ARG A 119 -9.46 -30.10 -57.70
N VAL A 120 -10.77 -29.92 -57.65
CA VAL A 120 -11.69 -31.00 -58.00
C VAL A 120 -12.53 -30.47 -59.16
N ARG A 121 -12.16 -30.88 -60.36
CA ARG A 121 -12.97 -30.72 -61.57
C ARG A 121 -13.39 -32.10 -62.02
#